data_AF-A0A7K1TXL1-F1
#
_entry.id   AF-A0A7K1TXL1-F1
#
_cell.length_a   1.000
_cell.length_b   1.000
_cell.length_c   1.000
_cell.angle_alpha   90.00
_cell.angle_beta   90.00
_cell.angle_gamma   90.00
#
_symmetry.space_group_name_H-M   'P 1'
#
loop_
_entity.id
_entity.type
_entity.pdbx_description
1 polymer ?
#
loop_
_entity_poly.entity_id
_entity_poly.type
_entity_poly.pdbx_seq_one_letter_code
_entity_poly.pdbx_strand_id
1 'polypeptide(L)'
;MSFFNPIQLRVLKTSWIPVALACSVMMITGYLLPGLLPENPEQSALLLASAVTFLMVTWEAVVKKDWKQLGIMTVVVIAAEYLLSLLLGAIVKQGIQNMLFVSYVNGFATVLVIVMTRFYLNGMGDKPGAALLAAVIYSVMPKTGDPLGFVRMPVDIHLSILQREVFHMAVNVLVTGCTFVSYYVIMFLTENSFRVPAFFAKLQSRLQTTGRWEYFFIFLSGWFAYMGATGEVNQVLAFFFEANLRPVSEIAVYILRMLLLMLLIYSCAGLIRNVIMGRMLSAGGYSPWTMILHYIPLLNIAGLASLFFSREKPASQVEHAVTYLEGNRKDAQYFMIAAGIFVTLYNIYCLLTEPTGFRLPVIGLLFGIYILKIFAYARLRAGKSYLYLVTVLNVITILFAINEFLLISLSFLFMYYYLLTELFYPQLEIEDTMQYPEPEQHDIFTHTA
;
A
#
# COMPACT_ATOMS: atom_id res chain seq x y z
N MET A 1 21.47 -11.64 2.65
CA MET A 1 20.84 -11.52 1.31
C MET A 1 19.92 -10.30 1.24
N SER A 2 19.94 -9.52 0.15
CA SER A 2 19.06 -8.35 -0.08
C SER A 2 17.67 -8.75 -0.65
N PHE A 3 16.65 -7.91 -0.54
CA PHE A 3 15.33 -8.11 -1.18
C PHE A 3 15.35 -7.84 -2.68
N PHE A 4 16.20 -6.90 -3.11
CA PHE A 4 16.38 -6.53 -4.51
C PHE A 4 17.83 -6.75 -4.94
N ASN A 5 18.01 -7.23 -6.17
CA ASN A 5 19.34 -7.26 -6.78
C ASN A 5 19.79 -5.83 -7.19
N PRO A 6 21.08 -5.61 -7.50
CA PRO A 6 21.59 -4.28 -7.83
C PRO A 6 20.91 -3.61 -9.03
N ILE A 7 20.46 -4.38 -10.01
CA ILE A 7 19.76 -3.88 -11.20
C ILE A 7 18.35 -3.44 -10.85
N GLN A 8 17.59 -4.27 -10.12
CA GLN A 8 16.26 -3.96 -9.60
C GLN A 8 16.30 -2.69 -8.74
N LEU A 9 17.31 -2.56 -7.87
CA LEU A 9 17.48 -1.37 -7.05
C LEU A 9 17.82 -0.12 -7.88
N ARG A 10 18.59 -0.27 -8.98
CA ARG A 10 18.87 0.82 -9.91
C ARG A 10 17.60 1.29 -10.62
N VAL A 11 16.74 0.37 -11.06
CA VAL A 11 15.44 0.70 -11.68
C VAL A 11 14.58 1.51 -10.69
N LEU A 12 14.45 1.04 -9.44
CA LEU A 12 13.70 1.76 -8.40
C LEU A 12 14.28 3.15 -8.09
N LYS A 13 15.61 3.27 -7.95
CA LYS A 13 16.27 4.57 -7.69
C LYS A 13 16.15 5.57 -8.83
N THR A 14 15.95 5.10 -10.05
CA THR A 14 15.87 5.94 -11.25
C THR A 14 14.44 6.08 -11.75
N SER A 15 13.44 5.49 -11.08
CA SER A 15 12.03 5.55 -11.49
C SER A 15 11.45 6.97 -11.44
N TRP A 16 12.09 7.91 -10.74
CA TRP A 16 11.71 9.32 -10.77
C TRP A 16 11.83 9.95 -12.16
N ILE A 17 12.71 9.43 -13.03
CA ILE A 17 12.90 9.93 -14.40
C ILE A 17 11.65 9.69 -15.26
N PRO A 18 11.16 8.45 -15.44
CA PRO A 18 9.95 8.21 -16.21
C PRO A 18 8.69 8.79 -15.52
N VAL A 19 8.70 8.95 -14.19
CA VAL A 19 7.64 9.70 -13.48
C VAL A 19 7.63 11.17 -13.90
N ALA A 20 8.79 11.84 -13.90
CA ALA A 20 8.89 13.23 -14.33
C ALA A 20 8.47 13.40 -15.80
N LEU A 21 8.83 12.44 -16.67
CA LEU A 21 8.37 12.42 -18.06
C LEU A 21 6.85 12.24 -18.15
N ALA A 22 6.28 11.28 -17.42
CA ALA A 22 4.84 11.02 -17.39
C ALA A 22 4.07 12.27 -16.92
N CYS A 23 4.48 12.88 -15.81
CA CYS A 23 3.88 14.12 -15.32
C CYS A 23 4.03 15.27 -16.32
N SER A 24 5.17 15.39 -17.00
CA SER A 24 5.38 16.40 -18.04
C SER A 24 4.44 16.21 -19.22
N VAL A 25 4.25 14.96 -19.67
CA VAL A 25 3.28 14.64 -20.74
C VAL A 25 1.88 15.03 -20.30
N MET A 26 1.44 14.63 -19.10
CA MET A 26 0.12 14.99 -18.55
C MET A 26 -0.09 16.50 -18.48
N MET A 27 0.93 17.26 -18.07
CA MET A 27 0.85 18.73 -18.02
C MET A 27 0.80 19.37 -19.41
N ILE A 28 1.64 18.92 -20.34
CA ILE A 28 1.68 19.47 -21.69
C ILE A 28 0.35 19.24 -22.39
N THR A 29 -0.19 18.02 -22.30
CA THR A 29 -1.46 17.66 -22.96
C THR A 29 -2.67 18.26 -22.25
N GLY A 30 -2.62 18.45 -20.94
CA GLY A 30 -3.74 19.01 -20.16
C GLY A 30 -3.85 20.53 -20.20
N TYR A 31 -2.72 21.26 -20.23
CA TYR A 31 -2.69 22.71 -20.04
C TYR A 31 -2.07 23.50 -21.20
N LEU A 32 -1.00 23.00 -21.81
CA LEU A 32 -0.23 23.77 -22.79
C LEU A 32 -0.76 23.59 -24.22
N LEU A 33 -1.20 22.37 -24.56
CA LEU A 33 -1.64 21.99 -25.90
C LEU A 33 -2.88 21.06 -25.84
N PRO A 34 -4.03 21.56 -25.35
CA PRO A 34 -5.25 20.74 -25.24
C PRO A 34 -5.74 20.20 -26.59
N GLY A 35 -5.40 20.86 -27.70
CA GLY A 35 -5.73 20.41 -29.07
C GLY A 35 -4.90 19.24 -29.62
N LEU A 36 -3.90 18.73 -28.88
CA LEU A 36 -3.15 17.53 -29.29
C LEU A 36 -3.90 16.23 -28.97
N LEU A 37 -4.86 16.28 -28.05
CA LEU A 37 -5.66 15.14 -27.67
C LEU A 37 -6.95 15.11 -28.50
N PRO A 38 -7.51 13.91 -28.78
CA PRO A 38 -8.81 13.80 -29.41
C PRO A 38 -9.86 14.64 -28.65
N GLU A 39 -10.78 15.27 -29.37
CA GLU A 39 -11.90 16.02 -28.76
C GLU A 39 -12.76 15.15 -27.84
N ASN A 40 -12.74 13.82 -28.06
CA ASN A 40 -13.40 12.87 -27.17
C ASN A 40 -12.59 12.67 -25.87
N PRO A 41 -13.13 13.08 -24.70
CA PRO A 41 -12.43 12.98 -23.41
C PRO A 41 -12.08 11.55 -22.99
N GLU A 42 -12.81 10.54 -23.47
CA GLU A 42 -12.52 9.13 -23.16
C GLU A 42 -11.30 8.63 -23.94
N GLN A 43 -11.19 9.03 -25.21
CA GLN A 43 -10.05 8.66 -26.06
C GLN A 43 -8.77 9.36 -25.62
N SER A 44 -8.88 10.61 -25.16
CA SER A 44 -7.74 11.36 -24.63
C SER A 44 -7.22 10.78 -23.31
N ALA A 45 -8.12 10.40 -22.40
CA ALA A 45 -7.76 9.71 -21.17
C ALA A 45 -7.08 8.36 -21.43
N LEU A 46 -7.58 7.59 -22.41
CA LEU A 46 -6.98 6.32 -22.80
C LEU A 46 -5.56 6.52 -23.34
N LEU A 47 -5.36 7.45 -24.28
CA LEU A 47 -4.04 7.71 -24.88
C LEU A 47 -3.02 8.16 -23.83
N LEU A 48 -3.44 8.99 -22.88
CA LEU A 48 -2.60 9.43 -21.77
C LEU A 48 -2.25 8.26 -20.84
N ALA A 49 -3.22 7.40 -20.51
CA ALA A 49 -2.99 6.20 -19.71
C ALA A 49 -2.03 5.22 -20.41
N SER A 50 -2.16 5.02 -21.73
CA SER A 50 -1.26 4.18 -22.51
C SER A 50 0.16 4.75 -22.53
N ALA A 51 0.33 6.08 -22.66
CA ALA A 51 1.63 6.73 -22.62
C ALA A 51 2.33 6.57 -21.24
N VAL A 52 1.57 6.72 -20.16
CA VAL A 52 2.07 6.51 -18.79
C VAL A 52 2.45 5.04 -18.58
N THR A 53 1.60 4.11 -19.01
CA THR A 53 1.87 2.66 -18.95
C THR A 53 3.11 2.29 -19.75
N PHE A 54 3.27 2.84 -20.95
CA PHE A 54 4.46 2.66 -21.77
C PHE A 54 5.73 3.07 -21.00
N LEU A 55 5.78 4.28 -20.45
CA LEU A 55 6.93 4.78 -19.69
C LEU A 55 7.24 3.89 -18.48
N MET A 56 6.20 3.44 -17.75
CA MET A 56 6.34 2.58 -16.58
C MET A 56 6.90 1.20 -16.93
N VAL A 57 6.39 0.58 -17.98
CA VAL A 57 6.71 -0.81 -18.32
C VAL A 57 8.06 -0.93 -19.04
N THR A 58 8.42 0.06 -19.85
CA THR A 58 9.63 0.01 -20.67
C THR A 58 10.89 0.46 -19.95
N TRP A 59 10.77 1.23 -18.87
CA TRP A 59 11.91 1.85 -18.22
C TRP A 59 12.91 0.84 -17.61
N GLU A 60 12.45 -0.35 -17.18
CA GLU A 60 13.36 -1.43 -16.77
C GLU A 60 14.32 -1.83 -17.90
N ALA A 61 13.83 -1.96 -19.14
CA ALA A 61 14.63 -2.31 -20.30
C ALA A 61 15.63 -1.20 -20.66
N VAL A 62 15.24 0.07 -20.51
CA VAL A 62 16.13 1.23 -20.67
C VAL A 62 17.29 1.18 -19.68
N VAL A 63 17.01 0.93 -18.40
CA VAL A 63 18.04 0.84 -17.35
C VAL A 63 18.98 -0.35 -17.57
N LYS A 64 18.45 -1.47 -18.08
CA LYS A 64 19.23 -2.67 -18.46
C LYS A 64 20.02 -2.48 -19.77
N LYS A 65 19.71 -1.46 -20.56
CA LYS A 65 20.20 -1.27 -21.95
C LYS A 65 19.86 -2.45 -22.86
N ASP A 66 18.74 -3.12 -22.61
CA ASP A 66 18.25 -4.23 -23.44
C ASP A 66 17.23 -3.69 -24.45
N TRP A 67 17.74 -3.27 -25.61
CA TRP A 67 16.93 -2.71 -26.70
C TRP A 67 15.97 -3.72 -27.32
N LYS A 68 16.27 -5.02 -27.24
CA LYS A 68 15.39 -6.08 -27.71
C LYS A 68 14.18 -6.20 -26.79
N GLN A 69 14.41 -6.26 -25.48
CA GLN A 69 13.34 -6.25 -24.48
C GLN A 69 12.49 -4.97 -24.61
N LEU A 70 13.13 -3.82 -24.81
CA LEU A 70 12.45 -2.55 -25.03
C LEU A 70 11.50 -2.60 -26.24
N GLY A 71 12.00 -3.07 -27.39
CA GLY A 71 11.22 -3.18 -28.62
C GLY A 71 10.01 -4.10 -28.47
N ILE A 72 10.20 -5.28 -27.87
CA ILE A 72 9.11 -6.24 -27.65
C ILE A 72 8.06 -5.66 -26.69
N MET A 73 8.46 -5.08 -25.57
CA MET A 73 7.53 -4.47 -24.62
C MET A 73 6.77 -3.28 -25.24
N THR A 74 7.42 -2.49 -26.10
CA THR A 74 6.76 -1.40 -26.84
C THR A 74 5.64 -1.93 -27.72
N VAL A 75 5.91 -2.95 -28.53
CA VAL A 75 4.91 -3.58 -29.40
C VAL A 75 3.76 -4.17 -28.58
N VAL A 76 4.08 -4.84 -27.47
CA VAL A 76 3.07 -5.45 -26.59
C VAL A 76 2.17 -4.41 -25.94
N VAL A 77 2.73 -3.31 -25.43
CA VAL A 77 1.91 -2.22 -24.84
C VAL A 77 0.98 -1.64 -25.91
N ILE A 78 1.50 -1.30 -27.09
CA ILE A 78 0.68 -0.74 -28.18
C ILE A 78 -0.42 -1.74 -28.59
N ALA A 79 -0.08 -3.01 -28.76
CA ALA A 79 -1.04 -4.04 -29.16
C ALA A 79 -2.11 -4.29 -28.10
N ALA A 80 -1.73 -4.34 -26.82
CA ALA A 80 -2.65 -4.57 -25.71
C ALA A 80 -3.61 -3.39 -25.52
N GLU A 81 -3.11 -2.16 -25.61
CA GLU A 81 -3.92 -0.93 -25.52
C GLU A 81 -4.83 -0.77 -26.76
N TYR A 82 -4.33 -1.10 -27.96
CA TYR A 82 -5.16 -1.13 -29.16
C TYR A 82 -6.29 -2.16 -29.05
N LEU A 83 -5.97 -3.37 -28.59
CA LEU A 83 -6.96 -4.42 -28.36
C LEU A 83 -8.01 -4.01 -27.32
N LEU A 84 -7.57 -3.37 -26.23
CA LEU A 84 -8.44 -2.79 -25.20
C LEU A 84 -9.43 -1.80 -25.82
N SER A 85 -8.96 -0.86 -26.64
CA SER A 85 -9.80 0.13 -27.32
C SER A 85 -10.83 -0.48 -28.27
N LEU A 86 -10.42 -1.49 -29.06
CA LEU A 86 -11.29 -2.19 -30.00
C LEU A 86 -12.39 -2.98 -29.27
N LEU A 87 -12.03 -3.70 -28.21
CA LEU A 87 -12.97 -4.46 -27.38
C LEU A 87 -13.98 -3.54 -26.71
N LEU A 88 -13.51 -2.43 -26.12
CA LEU A 88 -14.39 -1.46 -25.48
C LEU A 88 -15.37 -0.85 -26.50
N GLY A 89 -14.86 -0.44 -27.67
CA GLY A 89 -15.68 0.12 -28.75
C GLY A 89 -16.70 -0.87 -29.33
N ALA A 90 -16.37 -2.16 -29.43
CA ALA A 90 -17.31 -3.19 -29.87
C ALA A 90 -18.44 -3.42 -28.85
N ILE A 91 -18.11 -3.39 -27.56
CA ILE A 91 -19.06 -3.62 -26.46
C ILE A 91 -20.03 -2.44 -26.31
N VAL A 92 -19.52 -1.21 -26.42
CA VAL A 92 -20.35 0.01 -26.45
C VAL A 92 -21.35 -0.05 -27.60
N LYS A 93 -20.92 -0.47 -28.80
CA LYS A 93 -21.80 -0.62 -29.98
C LYS A 93 -22.89 -1.69 -29.81
N GLN A 94 -22.64 -2.70 -28.98
CA GLN A 94 -23.61 -3.78 -28.72
C GLN A 94 -24.59 -3.45 -27.57
N GLY A 95 -24.48 -2.28 -26.94
CA GLY A 95 -25.41 -1.86 -25.87
C GLY A 95 -25.32 -2.73 -24.61
N ILE A 96 -24.18 -3.39 -24.37
CA ILE A 96 -23.99 -4.26 -23.20
C ILE A 96 -24.06 -3.39 -21.93
N GLN A 97 -25.02 -3.69 -21.05
CA GLN A 97 -25.29 -2.90 -19.85
C GLN A 97 -24.19 -2.97 -18.78
N ASN A 98 -23.34 -3.99 -18.80
CA ASN A 98 -22.28 -4.22 -17.79
C ASN A 98 -20.92 -3.61 -18.20
N MET A 99 -20.88 -2.34 -18.59
CA MET A 99 -19.63 -1.68 -19.03
C MET A 99 -18.52 -1.72 -17.97
N LEU A 100 -18.87 -1.64 -16.68
CA LEU A 100 -17.90 -1.67 -15.58
C LEU A 100 -17.16 -3.00 -15.47
N PHE A 101 -17.90 -4.12 -15.57
CA PHE A 101 -17.30 -5.46 -15.53
C PHE A 101 -16.37 -5.68 -16.71
N VAL A 102 -16.82 -5.29 -17.90
CA VAL A 102 -16.03 -5.37 -19.13
C VAL A 102 -14.74 -4.56 -19.01
N SER A 103 -14.83 -3.31 -18.55
CA SER A 103 -13.68 -2.44 -18.37
C SER A 103 -12.67 -3.05 -17.38
N TYR A 104 -13.15 -3.62 -16.26
CA TYR A 104 -12.31 -4.27 -15.27
C TYR A 104 -11.59 -5.51 -15.83
N VAL A 105 -12.32 -6.40 -16.51
CA VAL A 105 -11.76 -7.63 -17.10
C VAL A 105 -10.76 -7.29 -18.21
N ASN A 106 -11.08 -6.34 -19.08
CA ASN A 106 -10.19 -5.94 -20.16
C ASN A 106 -8.94 -5.22 -19.63
N GLY A 107 -9.08 -4.39 -18.59
CA GLY A 107 -7.96 -3.76 -17.90
C GLY A 107 -7.05 -4.81 -17.25
N PHE A 108 -7.62 -5.80 -16.58
CA PHE A 108 -6.87 -6.93 -16.03
C PHE A 108 -6.15 -7.73 -17.11
N ALA A 109 -6.82 -8.05 -18.22
CA ALA A 109 -6.22 -8.78 -19.34
C ALA A 109 -5.03 -8.03 -19.96
N THR A 110 -5.16 -6.71 -20.12
CA THR A 110 -4.09 -5.82 -20.61
C THR A 110 -2.87 -5.88 -19.69
N VAL A 111 -3.09 -5.71 -18.38
CA VAL A 111 -2.03 -5.84 -17.36
C VAL A 111 -1.41 -7.23 -17.40
N LEU A 112 -2.22 -8.29 -17.48
CA LEU A 112 -1.75 -9.67 -17.48
C LEU A 112 -0.83 -9.96 -18.67
N VAL A 113 -1.20 -9.53 -19.88
CA VAL A 113 -0.38 -9.71 -21.09
C VAL A 113 0.95 -8.98 -20.96
N ILE A 114 0.94 -7.74 -20.49
CA ILE A 114 2.15 -6.95 -20.24
C ILE A 114 3.06 -7.65 -19.23
N VAL A 115 2.50 -8.07 -18.09
CA VAL A 115 3.26 -8.71 -17.00
C VAL A 115 3.78 -10.08 -17.43
N MET A 116 2.97 -10.91 -18.10
CA MET A 116 3.42 -12.20 -18.65
C MET A 116 4.59 -12.01 -19.61
N THR A 117 4.49 -11.05 -20.53
CA THR A 117 5.59 -10.72 -21.45
C THR A 117 6.84 -10.31 -20.69
N ARG A 118 6.71 -9.43 -19.68
CA ARG A 118 7.83 -8.98 -18.84
C ARG A 118 8.49 -10.14 -18.10
N PHE A 119 7.73 -11.07 -17.54
CA PHE A 119 8.27 -12.25 -16.86
C PHE A 119 8.94 -13.22 -17.85
N TYR A 120 8.33 -13.44 -19.02
CA TYR A 120 8.90 -14.26 -20.09
C TYR A 120 10.26 -13.71 -20.57
N LEU A 121 10.34 -12.40 -20.85
CA LEU A 121 11.57 -11.75 -21.30
C LEU A 121 12.67 -11.75 -20.23
N ASN A 122 12.30 -11.83 -18.95
CA ASN A 122 13.24 -12.00 -17.85
C ASN A 122 13.53 -13.49 -17.54
N GLY A 123 13.20 -14.44 -18.42
CA GLY A 123 13.56 -15.85 -18.23
C GLY A 123 12.71 -16.58 -17.18
N MET A 124 11.48 -16.12 -16.92
CA MET A 124 10.49 -16.81 -16.07
C MET A 124 9.31 -17.35 -16.87
N GLY A 125 9.57 -17.74 -18.13
CA GLY A 125 8.52 -18.26 -19.02
C GLY A 125 7.87 -19.56 -18.53
N ASP A 126 8.56 -20.33 -17.70
CA ASP A 126 8.10 -21.56 -17.06
C ASP A 126 7.20 -21.33 -15.83
N LYS A 127 7.09 -20.08 -15.35
CA LYS A 127 6.38 -19.72 -14.10
C LYS A 127 5.24 -18.72 -14.35
N PRO A 128 4.21 -19.08 -15.13
CA PRO A 128 3.08 -18.19 -15.40
C PRO A 128 2.31 -17.77 -14.14
N GLY A 129 2.35 -18.59 -13.07
CA GLY A 129 1.75 -18.25 -11.78
C GLY A 129 2.34 -16.99 -11.13
N ALA A 130 3.62 -16.69 -11.38
CA ALA A 130 4.26 -15.48 -10.89
C ALA A 130 3.69 -14.24 -11.60
N ALA A 131 3.53 -14.31 -12.92
CA ALA A 131 2.94 -13.24 -13.70
C ALA A 131 1.47 -13.01 -13.33
N LEU A 132 0.70 -14.08 -13.13
CA LEU A 132 -0.69 -14.01 -12.69
C LEU A 132 -0.81 -13.33 -11.32
N LEU A 133 0.00 -13.75 -10.35
CA LEU A 133 0.00 -13.16 -9.01
C LEU A 133 0.33 -11.66 -9.05
N ALA A 134 1.40 -11.28 -9.77
CA ALA A 134 1.79 -9.88 -9.90
C ALA A 134 0.70 -9.04 -10.60
N ALA A 135 0.05 -9.58 -11.63
CA ALA A 135 -1.06 -8.92 -12.32
C ALA A 135 -2.29 -8.75 -11.41
N VAL A 136 -2.63 -9.74 -10.58
CA VAL A 136 -3.71 -9.64 -9.60
C VAL A 136 -3.40 -8.56 -8.57
N ILE A 137 -2.21 -8.58 -7.96
CA ILE A 137 -1.82 -7.57 -6.97
C ILE A 137 -1.87 -6.17 -7.59
N TYR A 138 -1.29 -5.98 -8.78
CA TYR A 138 -1.27 -4.67 -9.45
C TYR A 138 -2.66 -4.20 -9.92
N SER A 139 -3.57 -5.11 -10.25
CA SER A 139 -4.93 -4.75 -10.70
C SER A 139 -5.88 -4.42 -9.55
N VAL A 140 -5.62 -4.98 -8.36
CA VAL A 140 -6.33 -4.64 -7.11
C VAL A 140 -5.75 -3.38 -6.50
N MET A 141 -4.48 -3.09 -6.76
CA MET A 141 -3.82 -1.91 -6.25
C MET A 141 -4.53 -0.63 -6.76
N PRO A 142 -4.88 0.30 -5.85
CA PRO A 142 -5.46 1.59 -6.19
C PRO A 142 -4.50 2.41 -7.07
N LYS A 143 -4.97 2.80 -8.25
CA LYS A 143 -4.20 3.57 -9.24
C LYS A 143 -4.62 5.04 -9.28
N THR A 144 -5.89 5.29 -8.97
CA THR A 144 -6.39 6.61 -8.60
C THR A 144 -5.93 6.87 -7.18
N GLY A 145 -4.79 7.54 -7.04
CA GLY A 145 -4.21 7.85 -5.74
C GLY A 145 -4.99 8.89 -4.96
N ASP A 146 -6.23 8.58 -4.65
CA ASP A 146 -6.92 9.13 -3.49
C ASP A 146 -6.81 8.11 -2.34
N PRO A 147 -5.63 7.98 -1.69
CA PRO A 147 -5.45 7.15 -0.51
C PRO A 147 -6.33 7.57 0.67
N LEU A 148 -7.07 8.67 0.53
CA LEU A 148 -7.98 9.19 1.53
C LEU A 148 -9.44 9.12 1.09
N GLY A 149 -9.74 8.72 -0.15
CA GLY A 149 -11.08 8.58 -0.76
C GLY A 149 -12.02 9.80 -0.70
N PHE A 150 -11.68 10.80 0.11
CA PHE A 150 -12.60 11.73 0.78
C PHE A 150 -11.92 12.96 1.35
N VAL A 151 -10.60 13.19 1.14
CA VAL A 151 -10.13 14.58 1.18
C VAL A 151 -10.56 15.23 -0.12
N ARG A 152 -11.89 15.38 -0.27
CA ARG A 152 -12.40 16.69 -0.65
C ARG A 152 -11.60 17.63 0.22
N MET A 153 -10.64 18.33 -0.39
CA MET A 153 -10.10 19.57 0.17
C MET A 153 -11.24 20.17 0.97
N PRO A 154 -11.12 20.31 2.30
CA PRO A 154 -12.23 20.83 3.09
C PRO A 154 -12.71 22.03 2.30
N VAL A 155 -14.00 22.03 1.96
CA VAL A 155 -14.58 23.08 1.11
C VAL A 155 -14.27 24.47 1.69
N ASP A 156 -13.89 24.50 2.97
CA ASP A 156 -13.49 25.62 3.80
C ASP A 156 -12.01 26.06 3.70
N ILE A 157 -11.08 25.28 3.11
CA ILE A 157 -9.73 25.80 2.82
C ILE A 157 -9.83 26.68 1.57
N HIS A 158 -9.93 27.98 1.81
CA HIS A 158 -9.93 29.02 0.78
C HIS A 158 -8.54 29.13 0.14
N LEU A 159 -8.19 28.15 -0.70
CA LEU A 159 -7.01 28.22 -1.54
C LEU A 159 -7.32 29.09 -2.76
N SER A 160 -6.40 29.99 -3.09
CA SER A 160 -6.40 30.65 -4.39
C SER A 160 -6.33 29.60 -5.50
N ILE A 161 -6.82 29.95 -6.70
CA ILE A 161 -6.80 29.07 -7.88
C ILE A 161 -5.39 28.50 -8.11
N LEU A 162 -4.35 29.34 -8.01
CA LEU A 162 -2.96 28.93 -8.15
C LEU A 162 -2.55 27.88 -7.10
N GLN A 163 -2.94 28.07 -5.84
CA GLN A 163 -2.63 27.11 -4.77
C GLN A 163 -3.33 25.76 -4.97
N ARG A 164 -4.57 25.78 -5.46
CA ARG A 164 -5.31 24.55 -5.80
C ARG A 164 -4.62 23.79 -6.95
N GLU A 165 -4.24 24.47 -8.02
CA GLU A 165 -3.51 23.86 -9.15
C GLU A 165 -2.16 23.27 -8.73
N VAL A 166 -1.37 24.03 -7.95
CA VAL A 166 -0.06 23.56 -7.42
C VAL A 166 -0.25 22.34 -6.52
N PHE A 167 -1.28 22.34 -5.67
CA PHE A 167 -1.57 21.19 -4.83
C PHE A 167 -1.96 19.96 -5.65
N HIS A 168 -2.87 20.10 -6.62
CA HIS A 168 -3.26 18.98 -7.49
C HIS A 168 -2.07 18.44 -8.28
N MET A 169 -1.19 19.31 -8.77
CA MET A 169 0.05 18.89 -9.42
C MET A 169 0.96 18.11 -8.46
N ALA A 170 1.16 18.60 -7.23
CA ALA A 170 1.99 17.91 -6.24
C ALA A 170 1.42 16.53 -5.87
N VAL A 171 0.11 16.42 -5.69
CA VAL A 171 -0.57 15.14 -5.45
C VAL A 171 -0.41 14.21 -6.67
N ASN A 172 -0.64 14.70 -7.88
CA ASN A 172 -0.49 13.90 -9.10
C ASN A 172 0.93 13.35 -9.27
N VAL A 173 1.95 14.16 -8.99
CA VAL A 173 3.36 13.71 -9.01
C VAL A 173 3.60 12.63 -7.97
N LEU A 174 3.09 12.81 -6.74
CA LEU A 174 3.24 11.83 -5.67
C LEU A 174 2.54 10.50 -6.00
N VAL A 175 1.30 10.57 -6.47
CA VAL A 175 0.50 9.40 -6.88
C VAL A 175 1.15 8.65 -8.03
N THR A 176 1.60 9.37 -9.06
CA THR A 176 2.32 8.78 -10.20
C THR A 176 3.61 8.13 -9.73
N GLY A 177 4.38 8.82 -8.88
CA GLY A 177 5.60 8.30 -8.29
C GLY A 177 5.39 7.01 -7.50
N CYS A 178 4.42 6.99 -6.60
CA CYS A 178 4.07 5.81 -5.81
C CYS A 178 3.57 4.66 -6.70
N THR A 179 2.78 4.95 -7.74
CA THR A 179 2.30 3.94 -8.70
C THR A 179 3.46 3.26 -9.43
N PHE A 180 4.44 4.02 -9.91
CA PHE A 180 5.63 3.48 -10.58
C PHE A 180 6.49 2.65 -9.62
N VAL A 181 6.73 3.17 -8.41
CA VAL A 181 7.48 2.43 -7.38
C VAL A 181 6.78 1.12 -7.05
N SER A 182 5.47 1.15 -6.83
CA SER A 182 4.70 -0.04 -6.51
C SER A 182 4.65 -1.06 -7.64
N TYR A 183 4.51 -0.61 -8.89
CA TYR A 183 4.63 -1.50 -10.04
C TYR A 183 5.94 -2.31 -9.97
N TYR A 184 7.09 -1.64 -9.83
CA TYR A 184 8.37 -2.33 -9.76
C TYR A 184 8.54 -3.18 -8.51
N VAL A 185 8.12 -2.69 -7.35
CA VAL A 185 8.18 -3.46 -6.09
C VAL A 185 7.37 -4.75 -6.23
N ILE A 186 6.14 -4.70 -6.76
CA ILE A 186 5.32 -5.88 -7.00
C ILE A 186 6.03 -6.84 -7.96
N MET A 187 6.47 -6.36 -9.12
CA MET A 187 7.13 -7.20 -10.13
C MET A 187 8.39 -7.87 -9.56
N PHE A 188 9.24 -7.13 -8.85
CA PHE A 188 10.52 -7.64 -8.33
C PHE A 188 10.33 -8.57 -7.14
N LEU A 189 9.41 -8.25 -6.22
CA LEU A 189 9.11 -9.15 -5.09
C LEU A 189 8.53 -10.46 -5.61
N THR A 190 7.58 -10.42 -6.56
CA THR A 190 7.02 -11.64 -7.13
C THR A 190 8.05 -12.42 -7.95
N GLU A 191 8.90 -11.77 -8.74
CA GLU A 191 10.02 -12.41 -9.44
C GLU A 191 10.96 -13.13 -8.47
N ASN A 192 11.38 -12.44 -7.40
CA ASN A 192 12.32 -12.99 -6.42
C ASN A 192 11.68 -14.11 -5.58
N SER A 193 10.40 -13.99 -5.23
CA SER A 193 9.61 -15.03 -4.54
C SER A 193 9.58 -16.38 -5.27
N PHE A 194 9.57 -16.35 -6.59
CA PHE A 194 9.50 -17.55 -7.42
C PHE A 194 10.87 -18.05 -7.89
N ARG A 195 11.92 -17.22 -7.82
CA ARG A 195 13.29 -17.60 -8.16
C ARG A 195 14.11 -18.11 -6.98
N VAL A 196 13.92 -17.51 -5.82
CA VAL A 196 14.74 -17.79 -4.64
C VAL A 196 13.95 -18.67 -3.67
N PRO A 197 14.44 -19.86 -3.32
CA PRO A 197 13.82 -20.71 -2.31
C PRO A 197 13.61 -19.95 -1.00
N ALA A 198 12.46 -20.14 -0.37
CA ALA A 198 12.09 -19.54 0.93
C ALA A 198 12.05 -17.98 0.96
N PHE A 199 12.06 -17.29 -0.18
CA PHE A 199 11.97 -15.83 -0.21
C PHE A 199 10.64 -15.28 0.34
N PHE A 200 9.54 -16.04 0.23
CA PHE A 200 8.28 -15.69 0.89
C PHE A 200 8.39 -15.66 2.42
N ALA A 201 9.03 -16.67 3.02
CA ALA A 201 9.28 -16.69 4.46
C ALA A 201 10.20 -15.54 4.88
N LYS A 202 11.20 -15.21 4.05
CA LYS A 202 12.05 -14.03 4.26
C LYS A 202 11.24 -12.72 4.27
N LEU A 203 10.29 -12.53 3.35
CA LEU A 203 9.40 -11.35 3.35
C LEU A 203 8.52 -11.26 4.61
N GLN A 204 8.17 -12.42 5.17
CA GLN A 204 7.38 -12.51 6.40
C GLN A 204 8.20 -12.33 7.68
N SER A 205 9.53 -12.42 7.60
CA SER A 205 10.39 -12.29 8.76
C SER A 205 10.69 -10.82 9.13
N ARG A 206 10.56 -10.51 10.42
CA ARG A 206 10.88 -9.22 11.05
C ARG A 206 12.36 -9.06 11.39
N LEU A 207 13.10 -10.17 11.47
CA LEU A 207 14.51 -10.17 11.86
C LEU A 207 15.48 -10.05 10.69
N GLN A 208 14.97 -9.94 9.46
CA GLN A 208 15.81 -9.81 8.28
C GLN A 208 16.57 -8.49 8.26
N THR A 209 17.80 -8.54 7.75
CA THR A 209 18.57 -7.35 7.46
C THR A 209 17.97 -6.65 6.24
N THR A 210 17.52 -5.40 6.43
CA THR A 210 16.85 -4.62 5.40
C THR A 210 17.66 -3.36 5.09
N GLY A 211 18.14 -3.27 3.84
CA GLY A 211 18.88 -2.10 3.38
C GLY A 211 18.01 -0.84 3.32
N ARG A 212 18.61 0.35 3.49
CA ARG A 212 17.85 1.63 3.55
C ARG A 212 16.93 1.88 2.34
N TRP A 213 17.40 1.54 1.15
CA TRP A 213 16.65 1.75 -0.09
C TRP A 213 15.57 0.70 -0.28
N GLU A 214 15.83 -0.54 0.13
CA GLU A 214 14.82 -1.61 0.07
C GLU A 214 13.68 -1.31 1.01
N TYR A 215 14.03 -0.91 2.23
CA TYR A 215 13.10 -0.41 3.23
C TYR A 215 12.27 0.74 2.67
N PHE A 216 12.90 1.79 2.11
CA PHE A 216 12.19 2.95 1.57
C PHE A 216 11.17 2.57 0.48
N PHE A 217 11.57 1.79 -0.53
CA PHE A 217 10.68 1.45 -1.63
C PHE A 217 9.56 0.49 -1.22
N ILE A 218 9.87 -0.53 -0.42
CA ILE A 218 8.84 -1.48 0.05
C ILE A 218 7.87 -0.78 1.01
N PHE A 219 8.38 0.07 1.91
CA PHE A 219 7.55 0.87 2.80
C PHE A 219 6.63 1.82 2.00
N LEU A 220 7.18 2.59 1.06
CA LEU A 220 6.42 3.54 0.25
C LEU A 220 5.31 2.83 -0.53
N SER A 221 5.65 1.71 -1.20
CA SER A 221 4.69 0.90 -1.94
C SER A 221 3.63 0.28 -1.03
N GLY A 222 4.05 -0.31 0.09
CA GLY A 222 3.15 -0.96 1.04
C GLY A 222 2.18 0.04 1.65
N TRP A 223 2.66 1.20 2.09
CA TRP A 223 1.84 2.26 2.67
C TRP A 223 0.86 2.84 1.65
N PHE A 224 1.30 3.10 0.43
CA PHE A 224 0.44 3.60 -0.64
C PHE A 224 -0.67 2.60 -1.00
N ALA A 225 -0.33 1.32 -1.16
CA ALA A 225 -1.30 0.26 -1.40
C ALA A 225 -2.28 0.09 -0.21
N TYR A 226 -1.79 0.16 1.03
CA TYR A 226 -2.60 0.04 2.24
C TYR A 226 -3.64 1.16 2.36
N MET A 227 -3.20 2.41 2.22
CA MET A 227 -4.09 3.57 2.35
C MET A 227 -5.06 3.66 1.17
N GLY A 228 -4.56 3.48 -0.06
CA GLY A 228 -5.43 3.44 -1.24
C GLY A 228 -6.47 2.32 -1.17
N ALA A 229 -6.11 1.12 -0.71
CA ALA A 229 -7.06 0.02 -0.61
C ALA A 229 -8.14 0.32 0.43
N THR A 230 -7.77 1.00 1.52
CA THR A 230 -8.73 1.48 2.52
C THR A 230 -9.73 2.48 1.92
N GLY A 231 -9.25 3.45 1.14
CA GLY A 231 -10.11 4.41 0.44
C GLY A 231 -11.05 3.74 -0.58
N GLU A 232 -10.52 2.80 -1.37
CA GLU A 232 -11.28 2.01 -2.35
C GLU A 232 -12.35 1.13 -1.70
N VAL A 233 -12.07 0.50 -0.55
CA VAL A 233 -13.08 -0.25 0.20
C VAL A 233 -14.23 0.68 0.62
N ASN A 234 -13.96 1.94 0.95
CA ASN A 234 -15.02 2.90 1.29
C ASN A 234 -15.92 3.22 0.10
N GLN A 235 -15.32 3.42 -1.07
CA GLN A 235 -16.09 3.64 -2.29
C GLN A 235 -16.91 2.40 -2.67
N VAL A 236 -16.30 1.22 -2.65
CA VAL A 236 -16.99 -0.07 -2.93
C VAL A 236 -18.12 -0.32 -1.93
N LEU A 237 -17.93 0.01 -0.65
CA LEU A 237 -18.95 -0.15 0.37
C LEU A 237 -20.14 0.79 0.13
N ALA A 238 -19.89 2.05 -0.26
CA ALA A 238 -20.94 3.02 -0.58
C ALA A 238 -21.86 2.51 -1.71
N PHE A 239 -21.31 1.81 -2.72
CA PHE A 239 -22.09 1.22 -3.81
C PHE A 239 -23.14 0.20 -3.34
N PHE A 240 -22.91 -0.51 -2.22
CA PHE A 240 -23.89 -1.47 -1.67
C PHE A 240 -25.06 -0.79 -0.94
N PHE A 241 -24.92 0.47 -0.57
CA PHE A 241 -25.93 1.24 0.14
C PHE A 241 -26.69 2.24 -0.75
N GLU A 242 -26.40 2.25 -2.06
CA GLU A 242 -27.16 3.04 -3.04
C GLU A 242 -28.60 2.50 -3.20
N ALA A 243 -29.56 3.40 -3.40
CA ALA A 243 -30.99 3.07 -3.47
C ALA A 243 -31.41 2.26 -4.73
N ASN A 244 -30.55 2.18 -5.74
CA ASN A 244 -30.87 1.55 -7.02
C ASN A 244 -30.44 0.07 -7.04
N LEU A 245 -31.36 -0.82 -7.41
CA LEU A 245 -31.05 -2.23 -7.63
C LEU A 245 -30.06 -2.39 -8.79
N ARG A 246 -28.89 -2.96 -8.50
CA ARG A 246 -27.83 -3.22 -9.49
C ARG A 246 -27.93 -4.67 -10.03
N PRO A 247 -27.47 -4.93 -11.27
CA PRO A 247 -27.36 -6.29 -11.79
C PRO A 247 -26.52 -7.19 -10.86
N VAL A 248 -26.95 -8.45 -10.67
CA VAL A 248 -26.25 -9.42 -9.81
C VAL A 248 -24.79 -9.61 -10.22
N SER A 249 -24.49 -9.52 -11.52
CA SER A 249 -23.13 -9.56 -12.06
C SER A 249 -22.24 -8.44 -11.53
N GLU A 250 -22.76 -7.22 -11.37
CA GLU A 250 -22.00 -6.09 -10.82
C GLU A 250 -21.76 -6.28 -9.32
N ILE A 251 -22.79 -6.71 -8.59
CA ILE A 251 -22.72 -7.00 -7.15
C ILE A 251 -21.62 -8.03 -6.87
N ALA A 252 -21.57 -9.12 -7.64
CA ALA A 252 -20.55 -10.17 -7.49
C ALA A 252 -19.12 -9.64 -7.69
N VAL A 253 -18.93 -8.73 -8.66
CA VAL A 253 -17.63 -8.10 -8.94
C VAL A 253 -17.20 -7.19 -7.81
N TYR A 254 -18.13 -6.39 -7.26
CA TYR A 254 -17.84 -5.55 -6.10
C TYR A 254 -17.50 -6.35 -4.86
N ILE A 255 -18.19 -7.48 -4.60
CA ILE A 255 -17.86 -8.38 -3.50
C ILE A 255 -16.45 -8.96 -3.69
N LEU A 256 -16.13 -9.47 -4.87
CA LEU A 256 -14.80 -10.02 -5.16
C LEU A 256 -13.71 -8.95 -5.00
N ARG A 257 -13.95 -7.74 -5.52
CA ARG A 257 -13.03 -6.60 -5.38
C ARG A 257 -12.84 -6.23 -3.91
N MET A 258 -13.91 -6.19 -3.11
CA MET A 258 -13.83 -5.90 -1.67
C MET A 258 -12.99 -6.95 -0.94
N LEU A 259 -13.19 -8.24 -1.22
CA LEU A 259 -12.40 -9.33 -0.63
C LEU A 259 -10.91 -9.20 -0.99
N LEU A 260 -10.60 -8.92 -2.25
CA LEU A 260 -9.22 -8.71 -2.71
C LEU A 260 -8.57 -7.48 -2.07
N LEU A 261 -9.30 -6.38 -1.93
CA LEU A 261 -8.82 -5.18 -1.24
C LEU A 261 -8.56 -5.45 0.24
N MET A 262 -9.45 -6.17 0.93
CA MET A 262 -9.22 -6.56 2.34
C MET A 262 -7.99 -7.47 2.50
N LEU A 263 -7.78 -8.40 1.56
CA LEU A 263 -6.57 -9.22 1.53
C LEU A 263 -5.31 -8.37 1.30
N LEU A 264 -5.38 -7.37 0.42
CA LEU A 264 -4.29 -6.42 0.18
C LEU A 264 -3.98 -5.59 1.43
N ILE A 265 -5.00 -5.05 2.11
CA ILE A 265 -4.87 -4.31 3.38
C ILE A 265 -4.16 -5.18 4.42
N TYR A 266 -4.62 -6.42 4.62
CA TYR A 266 -4.02 -7.35 5.57
C TYR A 266 -2.55 -7.64 5.24
N SER A 267 -2.27 -7.97 3.98
CA SER A 267 -0.92 -8.33 3.51
C SER A 267 0.05 -7.16 3.59
N CYS A 268 -0.38 -5.96 3.18
CA CYS A 268 0.43 -4.76 3.26
C CYS A 268 0.70 -4.36 4.72
N ALA A 269 -0.26 -4.51 5.63
CA ALA A 269 -0.04 -4.22 7.05
C ALA A 269 1.06 -5.10 7.66
N GLY A 270 1.01 -6.40 7.40
CA GLY A 270 2.06 -7.34 7.81
C GLY A 270 3.42 -6.98 7.18
N LEU A 271 3.45 -6.71 5.88
CA LEU A 271 4.69 -6.37 5.18
C LEU A 271 5.32 -5.06 5.70
N ILE A 272 4.51 -4.02 5.93
CA ILE A 272 4.96 -2.74 6.49
C ILE A 272 5.58 -2.95 7.87
N ARG A 273 4.88 -3.67 8.76
CA ARG A 273 5.39 -4.04 10.09
C ARG A 273 6.75 -4.73 9.98
N ASN A 274 6.85 -5.73 9.11
CA ASN A 274 8.07 -6.54 8.97
C ASN A 274 9.26 -5.73 8.46
N VAL A 275 9.02 -4.88 7.47
CA VAL A 275 10.06 -4.06 6.83
C VAL A 275 10.52 -2.93 7.75
N ILE A 276 9.62 -2.29 8.52
CA ILE A 276 9.98 -1.32 9.55
C ILE A 276 10.85 -1.99 10.62
N MET A 277 10.40 -3.13 11.15
CA MET A 277 11.11 -3.87 12.19
C MET A 277 12.49 -4.34 11.72
N GLY A 278 12.58 -4.97 10.55
CA GLY A 278 13.85 -5.40 9.97
C GLY A 278 14.81 -4.23 9.78
N ARG A 279 14.31 -3.06 9.33
CA ARG A 279 15.13 -1.86 9.19
C ARG A 279 15.58 -1.28 10.54
N MET A 280 14.70 -1.22 11.52
CA MET A 280 15.03 -0.76 12.88
C MET A 280 16.14 -1.59 13.51
N LEU A 281 16.07 -2.91 13.35
CA LEU A 281 17.09 -3.84 13.83
C LEU A 281 18.39 -3.70 13.05
N SER A 282 18.31 -3.52 11.72
CA SER A 282 19.48 -3.31 10.85
C SER A 282 20.23 -1.99 11.12
N ALA A 283 19.56 -0.98 11.66
CA ALA A 283 20.20 0.24 12.14
C ALA A 283 20.94 0.04 13.49
N GLY A 284 20.80 -1.14 14.10
CA GLY A 284 21.32 -1.56 15.40
C GLY A 284 21.00 -0.57 16.52
N GLY A 285 19.74 -0.13 16.53
CA GLY A 285 19.14 0.73 17.55
C GLY A 285 17.63 0.52 17.56
N TYR A 286 17.17 -0.59 18.18
CA TYR A 286 15.74 -0.80 18.36
C TYR A 286 15.17 0.32 19.24
N SER A 287 14.36 1.18 18.63
CA SER A 287 13.72 2.32 19.29
C SER A 287 12.20 2.20 19.16
N PRO A 288 11.49 1.84 20.26
CA PRO A 288 10.02 1.79 20.27
C PRO A 288 9.35 3.09 19.80
N TRP A 289 10.00 4.23 20.02
CA TRP A 289 9.54 5.54 19.55
C TRP A 289 9.54 5.66 18.03
N THR A 290 10.56 5.10 17.38
CA THR A 290 10.63 5.09 15.92
C THR A 290 9.50 4.24 15.34
N MET A 291 9.17 3.13 16.00
CA MET A 291 8.00 2.33 15.63
C MET A 291 6.72 3.15 15.77
N ILE A 292 6.47 3.78 16.93
CA ILE A 292 5.28 4.63 17.16
C ILE A 292 5.12 5.69 16.06
N LEU A 293 6.20 6.39 15.66
CA LEU A 293 6.15 7.41 14.62
C LEU A 293 5.60 6.88 13.28
N HIS A 294 5.93 5.65 12.90
CA HIS A 294 5.42 5.05 11.65
C HIS A 294 3.92 4.76 11.66
N TYR A 295 3.33 4.61 12.85
CA TYR A 295 1.91 4.29 13.00
C TYR A 295 1.05 5.54 13.22
N ILE A 296 1.65 6.73 13.32
CA ILE A 296 0.94 8.00 13.42
C ILE A 296 0.94 8.68 12.03
N PRO A 297 -0.24 8.97 11.44
CA PRO A 297 -0.33 9.73 10.19
C PRO A 297 0.45 11.04 10.25
N LEU A 298 1.03 11.45 9.12
CA LEU A 298 1.94 12.61 8.97
C LEU A 298 3.30 12.45 9.68
N LEU A 299 3.33 12.01 10.94
CA LEU A 299 4.58 11.73 11.67
C LEU A 299 5.35 10.53 11.13
N ASN A 300 4.67 9.68 10.36
CA ASN A 300 5.26 8.56 9.63
C ASN A 300 6.45 8.99 8.75
N ILE A 301 6.40 10.19 8.16
CA ILE A 301 7.51 10.72 7.36
C ILE A 301 8.78 10.90 8.23
N ALA A 302 8.63 11.33 9.48
CA ALA A 302 9.76 11.46 10.40
C ALA A 302 10.34 10.11 10.80
N GLY A 303 9.48 9.11 11.05
CA GLY A 303 9.90 7.71 11.25
C GLY A 303 10.69 7.18 10.06
N LEU A 304 10.15 7.38 8.85
CA LEU A 304 10.76 6.99 7.58
C LEU A 304 12.14 7.63 7.39
N ALA A 305 12.22 8.95 7.56
CA ALA A 305 13.47 9.70 7.42
C ALA A 305 14.54 9.23 8.42
N SER A 306 14.15 9.06 9.70
CA SER A 306 15.05 8.58 10.76
C SER A 306 15.71 7.24 10.39
N LEU A 307 14.91 6.26 9.95
CA LEU A 307 15.42 4.94 9.57
C LEU A 307 16.18 4.92 8.25
N PHE A 308 15.78 5.77 7.29
CA PHE A 308 16.45 5.88 6.00
C PHE A 308 17.87 6.42 6.14
N PHE A 309 18.07 7.46 6.95
CA PHE A 309 19.38 8.10 7.15
C PHE A 309 20.25 7.41 8.21
N SER A 310 19.67 6.51 9.01
CA SER A 310 20.44 5.69 9.96
C SER A 310 21.45 4.79 9.26
N ARG A 311 22.65 4.65 9.85
CA ARG A 311 23.70 3.76 9.31
C ARG A 311 23.34 2.31 9.57
N GLU A 312 23.63 1.45 8.59
CA GLU A 312 23.52 0.00 8.76
C GLU A 312 24.63 -0.47 9.69
N LYS A 313 24.25 -1.29 10.67
CA LYS A 313 25.18 -1.99 11.55
C LYS A 313 25.13 -3.47 11.20
N PRO A 314 26.27 -4.10 10.89
CA PRO A 314 26.30 -5.53 10.62
C PRO A 314 25.91 -6.26 11.91
N ALA A 315 24.87 -7.10 11.82
CA ALA A 315 24.42 -7.93 12.92
C ALA A 315 23.83 -9.24 12.37
N SER A 316 23.99 -10.32 13.12
CA SER A 316 23.41 -11.62 12.78
C SER A 316 21.90 -11.65 13.07
N GLN A 317 21.17 -12.58 12.46
CA GLN A 317 19.74 -12.78 12.78
C GLN A 317 19.50 -13.10 14.26
N VAL A 318 20.44 -13.80 14.90
CA VAL A 318 20.39 -14.09 16.33
C VAL A 318 20.56 -12.82 17.15
N GLU A 319 21.50 -11.95 16.78
CA GLU A 319 21.68 -10.65 17.43
C GLU A 319 20.46 -9.74 17.24
N HIS A 320 19.83 -9.77 16.07
CA HIS A 320 18.56 -9.10 15.83
C HIS A 320 17.44 -9.66 16.73
N ALA A 321 17.35 -10.98 16.90
CA ALA A 321 16.36 -11.63 17.77
C ALA A 321 16.53 -11.18 19.23
N VAL A 322 17.76 -11.19 19.73
CA VAL A 322 18.09 -10.75 21.08
C VAL A 322 17.76 -9.27 21.27
N THR A 323 18.21 -8.41 20.35
CA THR A 323 17.92 -6.97 20.38
C THR A 323 16.42 -6.69 20.36
N TYR A 324 15.67 -7.45 19.57
CA TYR A 324 14.22 -7.36 19.52
C TYR A 324 13.61 -7.77 20.86
N LEU A 325 13.90 -8.96 21.39
CA LEU A 325 13.26 -9.46 22.60
C LEU A 325 13.62 -8.65 23.86
N GLU A 326 14.88 -8.25 23.98
CA GLU A 326 15.41 -7.57 25.18
C GLU A 326 15.26 -6.05 25.14
N GLY A 327 14.82 -5.47 24.01
CA GLY A 327 14.64 -4.04 23.85
C GLY A 327 13.76 -3.40 24.94
N ASN A 328 14.25 -2.33 25.58
CA ASN A 328 13.50 -1.60 26.60
C ASN A 328 12.29 -0.87 25.99
N ARG A 329 11.09 -1.35 26.31
CA ARG A 329 9.81 -0.79 25.83
C ARG A 329 9.04 -0.02 26.90
N LYS A 330 9.53 0.05 28.13
CA LYS A 330 8.74 0.51 29.29
C LYS A 330 8.18 1.92 29.09
N ASP A 331 9.01 2.87 28.67
CA ASP A 331 8.59 4.27 28.53
C ASP A 331 7.53 4.44 27.44
N ALA A 332 7.75 3.78 26.29
CA ALA A 332 6.78 3.74 25.20
C ALA A 332 5.47 3.06 25.62
N GLN A 333 5.53 1.96 26.38
CA GLN A 333 4.35 1.30 26.93
C GLN A 333 3.55 2.24 27.85
N TYR A 334 4.22 2.94 28.79
CA TYR A 334 3.56 3.90 29.67
C TYR A 334 2.95 5.06 28.90
N PHE A 335 3.66 5.59 27.90
CA PHE A 335 3.14 6.63 27.02
C PHE A 335 1.87 6.18 26.29
N MET A 336 1.87 4.97 25.70
CA MET A 336 0.70 4.45 24.99
C MET A 336 -0.51 4.23 25.91
N ILE A 337 -0.28 3.74 27.14
CA ILE A 337 -1.34 3.61 28.14
C ILE A 337 -1.91 4.99 28.50
N ALA A 338 -1.03 5.95 28.81
CA ALA A 338 -1.42 7.29 29.19
C ALA A 338 -2.21 7.96 28.05
N ALA A 339 -1.69 7.93 26.82
CA ALA A 339 -2.34 8.47 25.63
C ALA A 339 -3.73 7.84 25.42
N GLY A 340 -3.84 6.51 25.51
CA GLY A 340 -5.12 5.81 25.39
C GLY A 340 -6.15 6.23 26.45
N ILE A 341 -5.71 6.41 27.70
CA ILE A 341 -6.56 6.91 28.79
C ILE A 341 -6.95 8.37 28.55
N PHE A 342 -6.02 9.26 28.21
CA PHE A 342 -6.29 10.67 27.93
C PHE A 342 -7.29 10.86 26.79
N VAL A 343 -7.12 10.14 25.68
CA VAL A 343 -8.07 10.16 24.56
C VAL A 343 -9.44 9.64 25.01
N THR A 344 -9.48 8.60 25.85
CA THR A 344 -10.76 8.07 26.35
C THR A 344 -11.46 9.05 27.29
N LEU A 345 -10.72 9.76 28.15
CA LEU A 345 -11.25 10.83 29.00
C LEU A 345 -11.78 12.00 28.17
N TYR A 346 -11.05 12.39 27.11
CA TYR A 346 -11.51 13.38 26.16
C TYR A 346 -12.81 12.96 25.47
N ASN A 347 -12.94 11.70 25.05
CA ASN A 347 -14.18 11.19 24.46
C ASN A 347 -15.35 11.18 25.46
N ILE A 348 -15.10 10.92 26.75
CA ILE A 348 -16.11 11.07 27.80
C ILE A 348 -16.54 12.53 27.92
N TYR A 349 -15.58 13.45 27.93
CA TYR A 349 -15.87 14.89 27.95
C TYR A 349 -16.76 15.29 26.76
N CYS A 350 -16.37 14.97 25.52
CA CYS A 350 -17.18 15.25 24.34
C CYS A 350 -18.57 14.60 24.40
N LEU A 351 -18.69 13.35 24.88
CA LEU A 351 -19.98 12.69 25.05
C LEU A 351 -20.93 13.46 26.00
N LEU A 352 -20.38 14.15 27.00
CA LEU A 352 -21.14 14.89 28.01
C LEU A 352 -21.40 16.35 27.63
N THR A 353 -20.52 16.97 26.83
CA THR A 353 -20.60 18.41 26.52
C THR A 353 -21.11 18.72 25.13
N GLU A 354 -20.92 17.83 24.16
CA GLU A 354 -21.34 18.06 22.78
C GLU A 354 -22.74 17.47 22.53
N PRO A 355 -23.59 18.15 21.74
CA PRO A 355 -24.89 17.62 21.37
C PRO A 355 -24.72 16.40 20.44
N THR A 356 -24.69 15.21 21.02
CA THR A 356 -24.44 13.95 20.30
C THR A 356 -25.66 13.40 19.55
N GLY A 357 -26.86 13.92 19.81
CA GLY A 357 -28.11 13.40 19.23
C GLY A 357 -28.55 12.02 19.77
N PHE A 358 -27.80 11.42 20.70
CA PHE A 358 -28.12 10.14 21.31
C PHE A 358 -29.16 10.26 22.43
N ARG A 359 -29.98 9.21 22.59
CA ARG A 359 -30.88 9.08 23.74
C ARG A 359 -30.11 8.67 24.99
N LEU A 360 -30.63 9.03 26.17
CA LEU A 360 -29.99 8.76 27.48
C LEU A 360 -29.49 7.31 27.68
N PRO A 361 -30.21 6.24 27.27
CA PRO A 361 -29.71 4.87 27.40
C PRO A 361 -28.44 4.60 26.59
N VAL A 362 -28.32 5.18 25.39
CA VAL A 362 -27.14 5.02 24.52
C VAL A 362 -25.95 5.77 25.10
N ILE A 363 -26.19 6.97 25.67
CA ILE A 363 -25.16 7.73 26.39
C ILE A 363 -24.63 6.93 27.58
N GLY A 364 -25.51 6.33 28.38
CA GLY A 364 -25.13 5.49 29.51
C GLY A 364 -24.30 4.26 29.09
N LEU A 365 -24.68 3.60 27.98
CA LEU A 365 -23.92 2.49 27.42
C LEU A 365 -22.52 2.92 26.96
N LEU A 366 -22.42 4.01 26.19
CA LEU A 366 -21.15 4.55 25.71
C LEU A 366 -20.24 4.99 26.86
N PHE A 367 -20.80 5.62 27.88
CA PHE A 367 -20.06 5.96 29.09
C PHE A 367 -19.48 4.71 29.77
N GLY A 368 -20.30 3.65 29.95
CA GLY A 368 -19.84 2.37 30.48
C GLY A 368 -18.71 1.74 29.64
N ILE A 369 -18.83 1.79 28.31
CA ILE A 369 -17.78 1.33 27.38
C ILE A 369 -16.49 2.14 27.57
N TYR A 370 -16.56 3.46 27.72
CA TYR A 370 -15.37 4.28 27.95
C TYR A 370 -14.69 4.00 29.29
N ILE A 371 -15.45 3.80 30.37
CA ILE A 371 -14.89 3.38 31.66
C ILE A 371 -14.19 2.02 31.53
N LEU A 372 -14.82 1.07 30.83
CA LEU A 372 -14.21 -0.24 30.57
C LEU A 372 -12.93 -0.12 29.72
N LYS A 373 -12.88 0.81 28.76
CA LYS A 373 -11.66 1.12 27.98
C LYS A 373 -10.54 1.65 28.89
N ILE A 374 -10.83 2.57 29.82
CA ILE A 374 -9.82 3.07 30.78
C ILE A 374 -9.28 1.92 31.62
N PHE A 375 -10.15 1.05 32.15
CA PHE A 375 -9.74 -0.14 32.89
C PHE A 375 -8.84 -1.06 32.04
N ALA A 376 -9.24 -1.33 30.80
CA ALA A 376 -8.49 -2.18 29.89
C ALA A 376 -7.12 -1.59 29.55
N TYR A 377 -7.02 -0.28 29.32
CA TYR A 377 -5.74 0.42 29.13
C TYR A 377 -4.84 0.35 30.36
N ALA A 378 -5.38 0.58 31.56
CA ALA A 378 -4.61 0.48 32.81
C ALA A 378 -4.06 -0.94 33.05
N ARG A 379 -4.76 -1.96 32.54
CA ARG A 379 -4.37 -3.37 32.64
C ARG A 379 -3.68 -3.92 31.38
N LEU A 380 -3.30 -3.07 30.44
CA LEU A 380 -2.77 -3.51 29.13
C LEU A 380 -1.48 -4.34 29.24
N ARG A 381 -0.71 -4.21 30.34
CA ARG A 381 0.49 -5.02 30.60
C ARG A 381 0.20 -6.38 31.25
N ALA A 382 -1.00 -6.60 31.77
CA ALA A 382 -1.32 -7.78 32.58
C ALA A 382 -1.58 -9.04 31.74
N GLY A 383 -1.97 -8.89 30.46
CA GLY A 383 -2.19 -10.03 29.56
C GLY A 383 -2.77 -9.62 28.21
N LYS A 384 -2.54 -10.45 27.18
CA LYS A 384 -3.03 -10.22 25.80
C LYS A 384 -4.55 -10.04 25.73
N SER A 385 -5.30 -10.63 26.66
CA SER A 385 -6.74 -10.45 26.78
C SER A 385 -7.14 -8.98 26.89
N TYR A 386 -6.36 -8.15 27.60
CA TYR A 386 -6.63 -6.72 27.73
C TYR A 386 -6.34 -5.95 26.44
N LEU A 387 -5.36 -6.39 25.63
CA LEU A 387 -5.12 -5.82 24.30
C LEU A 387 -6.29 -6.10 23.37
N TYR A 388 -6.78 -7.35 23.34
CA TYR A 388 -7.98 -7.69 22.57
C TYR A 388 -9.20 -6.90 23.05
N LEU A 389 -9.38 -6.77 24.37
CA LEU A 389 -10.46 -5.98 24.95
C LEU A 389 -10.39 -4.51 24.51
N VAL A 390 -9.22 -3.86 24.63
CA VAL A 390 -9.00 -2.48 24.14
C VAL A 390 -9.36 -2.38 22.65
N THR A 391 -8.91 -3.32 21.84
CA THR A 391 -9.14 -3.30 20.38
C THR A 391 -10.62 -3.42 20.06
N VAL A 392 -11.31 -4.40 20.64
CA VAL A 392 -12.76 -4.63 20.45
C VAL A 392 -13.57 -3.42 20.92
N LEU A 393 -13.25 -2.86 22.09
CA LEU A 393 -13.96 -1.68 22.59
C LEU A 393 -13.72 -0.45 21.69
N ASN A 394 -12.52 -0.31 21.11
CA ASN A 394 -12.28 0.74 20.10
C ASN A 394 -13.11 0.52 18.83
N VAL A 395 -13.19 -0.70 18.31
CA VAL A 395 -14.06 -1.04 17.16
C VAL A 395 -15.50 -0.64 17.47
N ILE A 396 -16.03 -1.05 18.63
CA ILE A 396 -17.40 -0.72 19.05
C ILE A 396 -17.58 0.80 19.08
N THR A 397 -16.68 1.55 19.72
CA THR A 397 -16.80 3.02 19.80
C THR A 397 -16.74 3.70 18.43
N ILE A 398 -15.92 3.18 17.50
CA ILE A 398 -15.83 3.70 16.13
C ILE A 398 -17.12 3.43 15.35
N LEU A 399 -17.72 2.24 15.51
CA LEU A 399 -19.00 1.89 14.87
C LEU A 399 -20.15 2.76 15.39
N PHE A 400 -20.16 3.11 16.68
CA PHE A 400 -21.16 4.02 17.24
C PHE A 400 -21.05 5.46 16.73
N ALA A 401 -19.86 5.89 16.29
CA ALA A 401 -19.66 7.24 15.79
C ALA A 401 -20.26 7.47 14.39
N ILE A 402 -20.59 6.40 13.62
CA ILE A 402 -21.12 6.42 12.24
C ILE A 402 -20.60 7.63 11.45
N ASN A 403 -19.29 7.66 11.23
CA ASN A 403 -18.58 8.77 10.60
C ASN A 403 -18.27 8.44 9.12
N GLU A 404 -18.25 9.45 8.25
CA GLU A 404 -17.71 9.35 6.87
C GLU A 404 -16.27 8.80 6.81
N PHE A 405 -15.51 8.93 7.91
CA PHE A 405 -14.16 8.37 8.06
C PHE A 405 -14.12 6.98 8.73
N LEU A 406 -15.22 6.24 8.75
CA LEU A 406 -15.33 4.94 9.45
C LEU A 406 -14.21 3.96 9.04
N LEU A 407 -14.05 3.69 7.75
CA LEU A 407 -13.07 2.71 7.27
C LEU A 407 -11.63 3.16 7.46
N ILE A 408 -11.36 4.46 7.32
CA ILE A 408 -10.05 5.03 7.63
C ILE A 408 -9.74 4.83 9.12
N SER A 409 -10.71 5.09 10.00
CA SER A 409 -10.56 4.89 11.45
C SER A 409 -10.32 3.42 11.81
N LEU A 410 -11.04 2.50 11.17
CA LEU A 410 -10.82 1.05 11.35
C LEU A 410 -9.46 0.60 10.82
N SER A 411 -8.98 1.17 9.71
CA SER A 411 -7.63 0.88 9.19
C SER A 411 -6.55 1.32 10.19
N PHE A 412 -6.65 2.54 10.74
CA PHE A 412 -5.70 3.00 11.75
C PHE A 412 -5.80 2.20 13.03
N LEU A 413 -6.99 1.74 13.41
CA LEU A 413 -7.14 0.84 14.55
C LEU A 413 -6.45 -0.53 14.30
N PHE A 414 -6.49 -1.03 13.07
CA PHE A 414 -5.80 -2.26 12.69
C PHE A 414 -4.27 -2.11 12.76
N MET A 415 -3.76 -0.98 12.28
CA MET A 415 -2.35 -0.61 12.43
C MET A 415 -1.94 -0.41 13.89
N TYR A 416 -2.80 0.22 14.69
CA TYR A 416 -2.64 0.38 16.12
C TYR A 416 -2.59 -0.96 16.87
N TYR A 417 -3.41 -1.94 16.47
CA TYR A 417 -3.36 -3.29 17.01
C TYR A 417 -1.98 -3.95 16.83
N TYR A 418 -1.36 -3.80 15.66
CA TYR A 418 0.01 -4.29 15.45
C TYR A 418 1.02 -3.57 16.33
N LEU A 419 0.93 -2.23 16.42
CA LEU A 419 1.79 -1.44 17.29
C LEU A 419 1.69 -1.91 18.75
N LEU A 420 0.48 -2.11 19.27
CA LEU A 420 0.27 -2.59 20.64
C LEU A 420 0.82 -4.01 20.82
N THR A 421 0.67 -4.87 19.83
CA THR A 421 1.21 -6.24 19.87
C THR A 421 2.73 -6.19 19.98
N GLU A 422 3.40 -5.38 19.16
CA GLU A 422 4.87 -5.22 19.15
C GLU A 422 5.43 -4.55 20.41
N LEU A 423 4.66 -3.64 21.02
CA LEU A 423 5.07 -2.95 22.24
C LEU A 423 4.83 -3.79 23.50
N PHE A 424 3.70 -4.46 23.64
CA PHE A 424 3.31 -5.12 24.89
C PHE A 424 3.60 -6.62 24.89
N TYR A 425 3.56 -7.26 23.72
CA TYR A 425 3.68 -8.71 23.59
C TYR A 425 4.58 -9.09 22.39
N PRO A 426 5.85 -8.67 22.36
CA PRO A 426 6.77 -9.06 21.31
C PRO A 426 6.93 -10.58 21.31
N GLN A 427 6.76 -11.19 20.14
CA GLN A 427 6.89 -12.63 19.93
C GLN A 427 7.63 -12.84 18.62
N LEU A 428 8.45 -13.88 18.53
CA LEU A 428 9.06 -14.31 17.27
C LEU A 428 8.09 -15.24 16.54
N GLU A 429 7.97 -15.06 15.23
CA GLU A 429 7.16 -15.93 14.36
C GLU A 429 8.06 -17.06 13.82
N ILE A 430 7.47 -18.10 13.21
CA ILE A 430 8.24 -19.28 12.77
C ILE A 430 9.26 -18.87 11.69
N GLU A 431 8.85 -17.95 10.83
CA GLU A 431 9.61 -17.34 9.74
C GLU A 431 10.85 -16.58 10.26
N ASP A 432 10.83 -16.13 11.51
CA ASP A 432 11.94 -15.45 12.19
C ASP A 432 13.00 -16.43 12.71
N THR A 433 12.67 -17.72 12.83
CA THR A 433 13.57 -18.76 13.33
C THR A 433 14.28 -19.55 12.21
N MET A 434 13.84 -19.37 10.96
CA MET A 434 14.45 -20.03 9.81
C MET A 434 15.78 -19.35 9.45
N GLN A 435 16.88 -20.10 9.47
CA GLN A 435 18.14 -19.66 8.90
C GLN A 435 18.12 -19.86 7.39
N TYR A 436 18.39 -18.79 6.64
CA TYR A 436 18.38 -18.82 5.19
C TYR A 436 19.82 -19.00 4.68
N PRO A 437 20.15 -20.08 3.96
CA PRO A 437 21.46 -20.23 3.36
C PRO A 437 21.69 -19.06 2.40
N GLU A 438 22.86 -18.42 2.49
CA GLU A 438 23.24 -17.45 1.47
C GLU A 438 23.35 -18.20 0.15
N PRO A 439 22.66 -17.76 -0.93
CA PRO A 439 22.94 -18.35 -2.23
C PRO A 439 24.42 -18.10 -2.50
N GLU A 440 25.15 -19.17 -2.83
CA GLU A 440 26.52 -19.07 -3.32
C GLU A 440 26.53 -17.95 -4.38
N GLN A 441 27.47 -17.02 -4.26
CA GLN A 441 27.73 -16.02 -5.29
C GLN A 441 28.27 -16.74 -6.53
N HIS A 442 27.43 -17.52 -7.20
CA HIS A 442 27.65 -17.87 -8.58
C HIS A 442 27.37 -16.61 -9.37
N ASP A 443 28.47 -16.03 -9.84
CA ASP A 443 28.50 -15.02 -10.86
C ASP A 443 27.69 -15.54 -12.07
N ILE A 444 26.40 -15.15 -12.15
CA ILE A 444 25.51 -15.54 -13.24
C ILE A 444 25.96 -14.90 -14.58
N PHE A 445 27.05 -14.14 -14.57
CA PHE A 445 27.66 -13.52 -15.75
C PHE A 445 28.87 -14.26 -16.32
N THR A 446 29.31 -15.40 -15.76
CA THR A 446 30.44 -16.17 -16.34
C THR A 446 30.06 -17.38 -17.20
N HIS A 447 28.81 -17.53 -17.61
CA HIS A 447 28.47 -18.46 -18.68
C HIS A 447 28.19 -17.72 -19.99
N THR A 448 29.28 -17.31 -20.64
CA THR A 448 29.36 -17.31 -22.10
C THR A 448 29.57 -18.74 -22.58
N ALA A 449 28.63 -19.25 -23.37
CA ALA A 449 28.87 -20.14 -24.51
C ALA A 449 27.69 -20.01 -25.48
#